data_AF-A0A2R7JWQ5-F1
#
_entry.id   AF-A0A2R7JWQ5-F1
#
_cell.length_a   1.000
_cell.length_b   1.000
_cell.length_c   1.000
_cell.angle_alpha   90.00
_cell.angle_beta   90.00
_cell.angle_gamma   90.00
#
_symmetry.space_group_name_H-M   'P 1'
#
loop_
_entity.id
_entity.type
_entity.pdbx_description
1 polymer ?
#
loop_
_entity_poly.entity_id
_entity_poly.type
_entity_poly.pdbx_seq_one_letter_code
_entity_poly.pdbx_strand_id
1 'polypeptide(L)'
;MIYRRLIGAAHAKGLLGEMGPAELARWLAAVSSHSIRVGVAQDNFAAGENLPAIMQSYRWRDPRTVLRYGAKLAVKSGASARLAKRLQE
;
A
#
# COMPACT_ATOMS: atom_id res chain seq x y z
N MET A 1 -7.67 -4.06 -16.72
CA MET A 1 -6.81 -3.11 -15.99
C MET A 1 -5.34 -3.41 -16.30
N ILE A 2 -4.50 -2.38 -16.44
CA ILE A 2 -3.06 -2.54 -16.78
C ILE A 2 -2.33 -3.47 -15.79
N TYR A 3 -2.60 -3.36 -14.49
CA TYR A 3 -1.99 -4.19 -13.45
C TYR A 3 -2.24 -5.69 -13.61
N ARG A 4 -3.45 -6.10 -14.03
CA ARG A 4 -3.74 -7.53 -14.31
C ARG A 4 -2.91 -8.07 -15.48
N ARG A 5 -2.69 -7.23 -16.51
CA ARG A 5 -1.83 -7.59 -17.66
C ARG A 5 -0.36 -7.70 -17.23
N LEU A 6 0.11 -6.77 -16.39
CA LEU A 6 1.47 -6.80 -15.84
C LEU A 6 1.70 -8.04 -14.97
N ILE A 7 0.74 -8.40 -14.12
CA ILE A 7 0.81 -9.61 -13.28
C ILE A 7 0.89 -10.87 -14.16
N GLY A 8 0.03 -10.98 -15.18
CA GLY A 8 0.08 -12.11 -16.11
C GLY A 8 1.41 -12.20 -16.88
N ALA A 9 1.93 -11.06 -17.34
CA ALA A 9 3.23 -11.00 -18.01
C ALA A 9 4.40 -11.34 -17.08
N ALA A 10 4.33 -10.94 -15.81
CA ALA A 10 5.33 -11.27 -14.81
C ALA A 10 5.32 -12.77 -14.47
N HIS A 11 4.13 -13.36 -14.32
CA HIS A 11 3.97 -14.81 -14.13
C HIS A 11 4.56 -15.62 -15.30
N ALA A 12 4.24 -15.23 -16.55
CA ALA A 12 4.76 -15.89 -17.74
C ALA A 12 6.30 -15.86 -17.85
N LYS A 13 6.94 -14.87 -17.19
CA LYS A 13 8.40 -14.73 -17.12
C LYS A 13 9.01 -15.39 -15.87
N GLY A 14 8.21 -16.04 -15.02
CA GLY A 14 8.67 -16.64 -13.77
C GLY A 14 9.07 -15.62 -12.68
N LEU A 15 8.65 -14.35 -12.80
CA LEU A 15 9.06 -13.27 -11.88
C LEU A 15 8.29 -13.25 -10.55
N LEU A 16 7.26 -14.08 -10.41
CA LEU A 16 6.38 -14.12 -9.23
C LEU A 16 6.62 -15.35 -8.33
N GLY A 17 7.72 -16.07 -8.54
CA GLY A 17 8.03 -17.33 -7.84
C GLY A 17 7.18 -18.51 -8.35
N GLU A 18 7.22 -19.61 -7.60
CA GLU A 18 6.38 -20.78 -7.88
C GLU A 18 4.92 -20.45 -7.61
N MET A 19 4.14 -20.28 -8.68
CA MET A 19 2.72 -19.92 -8.60
C MET A 19 1.91 -20.74 -9.60
N GLY A 20 0.99 -21.55 -9.07
CA GLY A 20 0.09 -22.36 -9.88
C GLY A 20 -0.98 -21.53 -10.61
N PRO A 21 -1.59 -22.06 -11.68
CA PRO A 21 -2.63 -21.35 -12.44
C PRO A 21 -3.84 -20.91 -11.61
N ALA A 22 -4.25 -21.75 -10.64
CA ALA A 22 -5.35 -21.42 -9.74
C ALA A 22 -5.01 -20.22 -8.84
N GLU A 23 -3.77 -20.13 -8.36
CA GLU A 23 -3.33 -19.00 -7.55
C GLU A 23 -3.26 -17.71 -8.36
N LEU A 24 -2.69 -17.76 -9.57
CA LEU A 24 -2.68 -16.63 -10.48
C LEU A 24 -4.11 -16.11 -10.74
N ALA A 25 -5.06 -17.01 -11.00
CA ALA A 25 -6.45 -16.63 -11.22
C ALA A 25 -7.06 -15.90 -10.00
N ARG A 26 -6.79 -16.37 -8.77
CA ARG A 26 -7.23 -15.68 -7.55
C ARG A 26 -6.64 -14.28 -7.44
N TRP A 27 -5.34 -14.13 -7.69
CA TRP A 27 -4.66 -12.83 -7.64
C TRP A 27 -5.23 -11.85 -8.66
N LEU A 28 -5.37 -12.29 -9.91
CA LEU A 28 -5.94 -11.49 -10.97
C LEU A 28 -7.38 -11.05 -10.65
N ALA A 29 -8.18 -11.91 -10.01
CA ALA A 29 -9.53 -11.56 -9.58
C ALA A 29 -9.53 -10.50 -8.46
N ALA A 30 -8.63 -10.65 -7.48
CA ALA A 30 -8.55 -9.78 -6.31
C ALA A 30 -8.02 -8.36 -6.61
N VAL A 31 -7.07 -8.22 -7.55
CA VAL A 31 -6.43 -6.94 -7.84
C VAL A 31 -7.39 -5.97 -8.53
N SER A 32 -7.59 -4.81 -7.91
CA SER A 32 -8.43 -3.70 -8.40
C SER A 32 -7.71 -2.36 -8.34
N SER A 33 -8.17 -1.38 -9.13
CA SER A 33 -7.66 0.00 -9.05
C SER A 33 -7.73 0.57 -7.63
N HIS A 34 -8.78 0.22 -6.89
CA HIS A 34 -8.93 0.63 -5.49
C HIS A 34 -7.86 0.00 -4.59
N SER A 35 -7.60 -1.29 -4.72
CA SER A 35 -6.56 -1.97 -3.94
C SER A 35 -5.16 -1.38 -4.15
N ILE A 36 -4.82 -1.00 -5.40
CA ILE A 36 -3.54 -0.34 -5.69
C ILE A 36 -3.45 1.00 -4.97
N ARG A 37 -4.52 1.80 -5.03
CA ARG A 37 -4.59 3.10 -4.35
C ARG A 37 -4.48 2.97 -2.82
N VAL A 38 -5.05 1.92 -2.23
CA VAL A 38 -4.91 1.61 -0.80
C VAL A 38 -3.48 1.20 -0.46
N GLY A 39 -2.88 0.29 -1.23
CA GLY A 39 -1.51 -0.17 -1.03
C GLY A 39 -0.49 0.97 -1.08
N VAL A 40 -0.59 1.85 -2.09
CA VAL A 40 0.30 3.01 -2.19
C VAL A 40 0.15 3.95 -0.99
N ALA A 41 -1.07 4.18 -0.48
CA ALA A 41 -1.25 4.98 0.73
C ALA A 41 -0.61 4.33 1.96
N GLN A 42 -0.67 3.00 2.07
CA GLN A 42 -0.01 2.23 3.13
C GLN A 42 1.51 2.35 3.06
N ASP A 43 2.10 2.23 1.87
CA ASP A 43 3.53 2.38 1.66
C ASP A 43 4.01 3.80 2.02
N ASN A 44 3.24 4.83 1.69
CA ASN A 44 3.54 6.21 2.10
C ASN A 44 3.52 6.36 3.63
N PHE A 45 2.52 5.80 4.31
CA PHE A 45 2.50 5.80 5.78
C PHE A 45 3.69 5.07 6.38
N ALA A 46 4.10 3.94 5.80
CA ALA A 46 5.28 3.20 6.24
C ALA A 46 6.58 4.00 6.00
N ALA A 47 6.65 4.77 4.93
CA ALA A 47 7.75 5.69 4.64
C ALA A 47 7.76 6.95 5.53
N GLY A 48 6.74 7.15 6.37
CA GLY A 48 6.64 8.29 7.28
C GLY A 48 6.05 9.56 6.68
N GLU A 49 5.46 9.46 5.48
CA GLU A 49 4.76 10.58 4.85
C GLU A 49 3.56 11.05 5.68
N ASN A 50 3.27 12.34 5.57
CA ASN A 50 2.19 12.95 6.32
C ASN A 50 0.84 12.80 5.59
N LEU A 51 -0.25 12.75 6.38
CA LEU A 51 -1.60 12.56 5.86
C LEU A 51 -2.00 13.62 4.80
N PRO A 52 -1.76 14.93 4.98
CA PRO A 52 -2.06 15.93 3.95
C PRO A 52 -1.38 15.67 2.60
N ALA A 53 -0.10 15.30 2.58
CA ALA A 53 0.65 15.00 1.36
C ALA A 53 0.06 13.78 0.63
N ILE A 54 -0.22 12.70 1.37
CA ILE A 54 -0.88 11.49 0.86
C ILE A 54 -2.26 11.86 0.26
N MET A 55 -3.06 12.65 0.99
CA MET A 55 -4.38 13.05 0.53
C MET A 55 -4.32 13.89 -0.74
N GLN A 56 -3.37 14.82 -0.85
CA GLN A 56 -3.20 15.70 -2.00
C GLN A 56 -2.73 14.93 -3.23
N SER A 57 -1.68 14.10 -3.09
CA SER A 57 -1.10 13.33 -4.19
C SER A 57 -2.08 12.31 -4.77
N TYR A 58 -2.88 11.69 -3.91
CA TYR A 58 -3.85 10.69 -4.33
C TYR A 58 -5.27 11.27 -4.41
N ARG A 59 -5.55 12.54 -4.14
CA ARG A 59 -6.90 13.13 -4.20
C ARG A 59 -7.91 12.45 -3.27
N TRP A 60 -7.51 12.06 -2.07
CA TRP A 60 -8.46 11.61 -1.04
C TRP A 60 -9.13 12.82 -0.40
N ARG A 61 -10.46 12.78 -0.29
CA ARG A 61 -11.24 13.87 0.34
C ARG A 61 -11.48 13.64 1.83
N ASP A 62 -11.70 12.38 2.22
CA ASP A 62 -11.98 12.02 3.61
C ASP A 62 -10.71 11.52 4.32
N PRO A 63 -10.21 12.24 5.33
CA PRO A 63 -9.04 11.83 6.09
C PRO A 63 -9.28 10.54 6.90
N ARG A 64 -10.50 10.30 7.37
CA ARG A 64 -10.83 9.13 8.20
C ARG A 64 -10.64 7.83 7.42
N THR A 65 -11.09 7.82 6.17
CA THR A 65 -10.91 6.69 5.26
C THR A 65 -9.43 6.36 5.05
N VAL A 66 -8.58 7.37 4.85
CA VAL A 66 -7.14 7.17 4.61
C VAL A 66 -6.43 6.67 5.87
N LEU A 67 -6.73 7.27 7.02
CA LEU A 67 -6.17 6.86 8.31
C LEU A 67 -6.45 5.39 8.62
N ARG A 68 -7.62 4.87 8.26
CA ARG A 68 -7.96 3.46 8.47
C ARG A 68 -7.02 2.51 7.74
N TYR A 69 -6.51 2.88 6.56
CA TYR A 69 -5.57 2.05 5.81
C TYR A 69 -4.18 2.05 6.44
N GLY A 70 -3.75 3.16 7.05
CA GLY A 70 -2.46 3.30 7.73
C GLY A 70 -2.45 2.90 9.22
N ALA A 71 -3.62 2.69 9.85
CA ALA A 71 -3.75 2.55 11.30
C ALA A 71 -2.88 1.43 11.90
N LYS A 72 -2.77 0.27 11.23
CA LYS A 72 -1.94 -0.85 11.69
C LYS A 72 -0.43 -0.60 11.51
N LEU A 73 -0.04 0.21 10.53
CA LEU A 73 1.35 0.57 10.25
C LEU A 73 1.84 1.69 11.19
N ALA A 74 0.94 2.59 11.59
CA ALA A 74 1.22 3.71 12.47
C ALA A 74 1.59 3.32 13.90
N VAL A 75 1.30 2.09 14.35
CA VAL A 75 1.57 1.66 15.75
C VAL A 75 3.06 1.71 16.10
N LYS A 76 3.96 1.52 15.12
CA LYS A 76 5.41 1.61 15.31
C LYS A 76 6.02 2.97 14.95
N SER A 77 5.24 3.87 14.34
CA SER A 77 5.73 5.12 13.75
C SER A 77 4.88 6.33 14.12
N GLY A 78 4.02 6.26 15.15
CA GLY A 78 3.17 7.35 15.59
C GLY A 78 3.95 8.62 15.96
N ALA A 79 3.27 9.78 16.01
CA ALA A 79 3.91 11.07 16.29
C ALA A 79 4.75 11.04 17.57
N SER A 80 4.22 10.48 18.65
CA SER A 80 4.94 10.32 19.91
C SER A 80 6.13 9.34 19.82
N ALA A 81 6.00 8.25 19.07
CA ALA A 81 7.09 7.29 18.86
C ALA A 81 8.25 7.92 18.07
N ARG A 82 7.94 8.74 17.05
CA ARG A 82 8.94 9.49 16.30
C ARG A 82 9.60 10.59 17.13
N LEU A 83 8.82 11.29 17.96
CA LEU A 83 9.35 12.27 18.91
C LEU A 83 10.28 11.60 19.91
N ALA A 84 9.86 10.49 20.52
CA ALA A 84 10.69 9.73 21.45
C ALA A 84 12.01 9.31 20.82
N LYS A 85 11.99 8.82 19.57
CA LYS A 85 13.23 8.50 18.83
C LYS A 85 14.16 9.70 18.68
N ARG A 86 13.64 10.88 18.30
CA ARG A 86 14.43 12.11 18.16
C ARG A 86 15.00 12.66 19.47
N LEU A 87 14.39 12.31 20.60
CA LEU A 87 14.85 12.71 21.93
C LEU A 87 15.87 11.71 22.53
N GLN A 88 16.06 10.55 21.88
CA GLN A 88 17.06 9.54 22.25
C GLN A 88 18.36 9.62 21.44
N GLU A 89 18.38 10.46 20.41
CA GLU A 89 19.56 10.84 19.62
C GLU A 89 20.22 12.09 20.20
#